data_AF-A0A7S0NMH7-F1
#
_entry.id   AF-A0A7S0NMH7-F1
#
_cell.length_a   1.000
_cell.length_b   1.000
_cell.length_c   1.000
_cell.angle_alpha   90.00
_cell.angle_beta   90.00
_cell.angle_gamma   90.00
#
_symmetry.space_group_name_H-M   'P 1'
#
loop_
_entity.id
_entity.type
_entity.pdbx_description
1 polymer ?
#
loop_
_entity_poly.entity_id
_entity_poly.type
_entity_poly.pdbx_seq_one_letter_code
_entity_poly.pdbx_strand_id
1 'polypeptide(L)'
;IGSALSRPHGAVLVHCHSGISRSATLTLAYLMSTYSLTLQEAMRVVRDARLSIRPNSGFEKQLVLYEMKLRRAARMAAAQDASSPAPAAASSVSSYLAPAAADIDGGGGGGGGSGGGG
;
A
#
# COMPACT_ATOMS: atom_id res chain seq x y z
N ILE A 1 3.04 21.16 -0.18
CA ILE A 1 2.90 20.94 1.29
C ILE A 1 3.79 19.78 1.72
N GLY A 2 3.53 18.53 1.30
CA GLY A 2 4.32 17.35 1.70
C GLY A 2 5.85 17.52 1.60
N SER A 3 6.38 18.00 0.46
CA SER A 3 7.82 18.25 0.25
C SER A 3 8.45 19.32 1.15
N ALA A 4 7.65 20.21 1.75
CA ALA A 4 8.11 21.19 2.72
C ALA A 4 8.09 20.61 4.15
N LEU A 5 7.11 19.74 4.45
CA LEU A 5 6.99 19.04 5.74
C LEU A 5 7.94 17.83 5.86
N SER A 6 8.45 17.29 4.75
CA SER A 6 9.43 16.19 4.75
C SER A 6 10.85 16.62 5.10
N ARG A 7 11.09 17.91 5.37
CA ARG A 7 12.39 18.46 5.78
C ARG A 7 12.49 18.50 7.31
N PRO A 8 13.65 18.20 7.93
CA PRO A 8 13.88 18.50 9.33
C PRO A 8 13.56 19.96 9.64
N HIS A 9 12.77 20.20 10.69
CA HIS A 9 12.26 21.53 11.08
C HIS A 9 11.43 22.27 10.00
N GLY A 10 10.92 21.56 8.99
CA GLY A 10 10.06 22.12 7.95
C GLY A 10 8.69 22.53 8.48
N ALA A 11 8.27 23.77 8.21
CA ALA A 11 6.96 24.30 8.60
C ALA A 11 6.24 24.93 7.40
N VAL A 12 4.91 24.90 7.40
CA VAL A 12 4.06 25.47 6.34
C VAL A 12 2.90 26.23 6.96
N LEU A 13 2.77 27.52 6.64
CA LEU A 13 1.58 28.32 6.96
C LEU A 13 0.62 28.33 5.78
N VAL A 14 -0.60 27.83 5.98
CA VAL A 14 -1.69 27.91 5.00
C VAL A 14 -2.71 28.95 5.49
N HIS A 15 -2.74 30.14 4.89
CA HIS A 15 -3.62 31.23 5.31
C HIS A 15 -4.55 31.73 4.19
N CYS A 16 -5.56 32.48 4.59
CA CYS A 16 -6.35 33.33 3.71
C CYS A 16 -6.64 34.64 4.47
N HIS A 17 -7.70 35.38 4.15
CA HIS A 17 -8.04 36.61 4.86
C HIS A 17 -8.39 36.36 6.35
N SER A 18 -9.30 35.42 6.65
CA SER A 18 -9.79 35.18 8.03
C SER A 18 -9.41 33.80 8.59
N GLY A 19 -8.78 32.94 7.80
CA GLY A 19 -8.45 31.57 8.21
C GLY A 19 -9.68 30.67 8.49
N ILE A 20 -10.84 30.96 7.88
CA ILE A 20 -12.11 30.25 8.11
C ILE A 20 -12.46 29.32 6.95
N SER A 21 -12.37 29.79 5.71
CA SER A 21 -12.96 29.11 4.54
C SER A 21 -11.91 28.60 3.54
N ARG A 22 -11.32 29.47 2.71
CA ARG A 22 -10.36 29.10 1.65
C ARG A 22 -9.16 28.26 2.13
N SER A 23 -8.45 28.72 3.16
CA SER A 23 -7.29 28.00 3.70
C SER A 23 -7.68 26.70 4.41
N ALA A 24 -8.79 26.70 5.16
CA ALA A 24 -9.32 25.48 5.78
C ALA A 24 -9.65 24.43 4.71
N THR A 25 -10.29 24.81 3.60
CA THR A 25 -10.60 23.93 2.47
C THR A 25 -9.34 23.26 1.91
N LEU A 26 -8.26 24.02 1.69
CA LEU A 26 -6.98 23.46 1.23
C LEU A 26 -6.34 22.52 2.26
N THR A 27 -6.38 22.88 3.55
CA THR A 27 -5.87 22.01 4.63
C THR A 27 -6.64 20.69 4.71
N LEU A 28 -7.97 20.74 4.60
CA LEU A 28 -8.83 19.55 4.63
C LEU A 28 -8.54 18.63 3.43
N ALA A 29 -8.49 19.17 2.22
CA ALA A 29 -8.15 18.41 1.02
C ALA A 29 -6.74 17.78 1.11
N TYR A 30 -5.76 18.50 1.67
CA TYR A 30 -4.43 17.97 1.91
C TYR A 30 -4.45 16.80 2.91
N LEU A 31 -5.19 16.92 4.02
CA LEU A 31 -5.31 15.84 5.01
C LEU A 31 -5.98 14.59 4.44
N MET A 32 -7.09 14.77 3.71
CA MET A 32 -7.83 13.66 3.07
C MET A 32 -6.96 12.89 2.07
N SER A 33 -6.17 13.60 1.26
CA SER A 33 -5.33 12.98 0.22
C SER A 33 -4.02 12.39 0.73
N THR A 34 -3.44 12.95 1.81
CA THR A 34 -2.14 12.51 2.34
C THR A 34 -2.27 11.40 3.37
N TYR A 35 -3.34 11.42 4.18
CA TYR A 35 -3.56 10.49 5.29
C TYR A 35 -4.79 9.59 5.09
N SER A 36 -5.32 9.53 3.86
CA SER A 36 -6.49 8.73 3.48
C SER A 36 -7.76 8.97 4.32
N LEU A 37 -7.89 10.17 4.90
CA LEU A 37 -9.01 10.53 5.76
C LEU A 37 -10.26 10.87 4.95
N THR A 38 -11.42 10.56 5.51
CA THR A 38 -12.70 11.12 5.06
C THR A 38 -12.77 12.62 5.35
N LEU A 39 -13.67 13.35 4.67
CA LEU A 39 -13.93 14.76 4.98
C LEU A 39 -14.36 14.95 6.44
N GLN A 40 -15.14 14.02 6.99
CA GLN A 40 -15.60 14.10 8.38
C GLN A 40 -14.45 14.00 9.38
N GLU A 41 -13.49 13.09 9.15
CA GLU A 41 -12.29 12.93 9.99
C GLU A 41 -11.34 14.11 9.84
N ALA A 42 -11.06 14.55 8.61
CA ALA A 42 -10.25 15.75 8.37
C ALA A 42 -10.86 17.00 9.04
N MET A 43 -12.19 17.16 8.98
CA MET A 43 -12.91 18.23 9.68
C MET A 43 -12.82 18.10 11.21
N ARG A 44 -12.73 16.89 11.78
CA ARG A 44 -12.49 16.70 13.22
C ARG A 44 -11.09 17.20 13.57
N VAL A 45 -10.06 16.64 12.92
CA VAL A 45 -8.64 16.99 13.13
C VAL A 45 -8.39 18.50 13.04
N VAL A 46 -8.95 19.20 12.05
CA VAL A 46 -8.76 20.65 11.92
C VAL A 46 -9.56 21.44 12.94
N ARG A 47 -10.76 21.00 13.34
CA ARG A 47 -11.54 21.69 14.40
C ARG A 47 -10.89 21.57 15.77
N ASP A 48 -10.26 20.43 16.08
CA ASP A 48 -9.56 20.22 17.35
C ASP A 48 -8.41 21.23 17.54
N ALA A 49 -7.78 21.67 16.45
CA ALA A 49 -6.78 22.75 16.45
C ALA A 49 -7.37 24.16 16.24
N ARG A 50 -8.49 24.31 15.52
CA ARG A 50 -9.13 25.60 15.20
C ARG A 50 -10.65 25.44 14.99
N LEU A 51 -11.41 25.55 16.07
CA LEU A 51 -12.88 25.45 16.08
C LEU A 51 -13.60 26.38 15.10
N SER A 52 -13.01 27.53 14.75
CA SER A 52 -13.62 28.54 13.88
C SER A 52 -13.64 28.19 12.39
N ILE A 53 -13.10 27.04 11.95
CA ILE A 53 -13.11 26.68 10.53
C ILE A 53 -14.53 26.41 10.02
N ARG A 54 -14.83 26.96 8.85
CA ARG A 54 -16.10 26.82 8.14
C ARG A 54 -15.88 27.07 6.64
N PRO A 55 -15.55 26.02 5.85
CA PRO A 55 -15.69 26.09 4.40
C PRO A 55 -17.08 26.62 4.02
N ASN A 56 -17.20 27.35 2.91
CA ASN A 56 -18.53 27.73 2.43
C ASN A 56 -19.19 26.52 1.74
N SER A 57 -20.51 26.55 1.56
CA SER A 57 -21.26 25.42 0.99
C SER A 57 -20.80 25.00 -0.42
N GLY A 58 -20.18 25.90 -1.19
CA GLY A 58 -19.53 25.57 -2.46
C GLY A 58 -18.26 24.73 -2.25
N PHE A 59 -17.40 25.13 -1.32
CA PHE A 59 -16.21 24.37 -0.94
C PHE A 59 -16.53 23.05 -0.23
N GLU A 60 -17.57 22.99 0.61
CA GLU A 60 -18.03 21.73 1.22
C GLU A 60 -18.46 20.72 0.14
N LYS A 61 -19.25 21.15 -0.84
CA LYS A 61 -19.63 20.32 -2.00
C LYS A 61 -18.40 19.86 -2.79
N GLN A 62 -17.44 20.76 -3.04
CA GLN A 62 -16.18 20.41 -3.72
C GLN A 62 -15.34 19.39 -2.93
N LEU A 63 -15.30 19.49 -1.60
CA LEU A 63 -14.60 18.55 -0.73
C LEU A 63 -15.27 17.16 -0.72
N VAL A 64 -16.61 17.09 -0.70
CA VAL A 64 -17.34 15.81 -0.84
C VAL A 64 -17.03 15.15 -2.19
N LEU A 65 -17.09 15.91 -3.29
CA LEU A 65 -16.73 15.42 -4.62
C LEU A 65 -15.25 15.00 -4.71
N TYR A 66 -14.36 15.67 -3.98
CA TYR A 66 -12.95 15.31 -3.89
C TYR A 66 -12.74 14.00 -3.13
N GLU A 67 -13.46 13.76 -2.03
CA GLU A 67 -13.43 12.48 -1.32
C GLU A 67 -13.87 11.31 -2.21
N MET A 68 -14.95 11.50 -2.98
CA MET A 68 -15.43 10.49 -3.93
C MET A 68 -14.37 10.16 -5.00
N LYS A 69 -13.63 11.18 -5.47
CA LYS A 69 -12.52 10.99 -6.42
C LYS A 69 -11.35 10.22 -5.79
N LEU A 70 -10.95 10.56 -4.56
CA LEU A 70 -9.89 9.86 -3.82
C LEU A 70 -10.26 8.39 -3.60
N ARG A 71 -11.47 8.11 -3.09
CA ARG A 71 -11.98 6.74 -2.89
C ARG A 71 -12.02 5.94 -4.19
N ARG A 72 -12.39 6.56 -5.33
CA ARG A 72 -12.34 5.91 -6.64
C ARG A 72 -10.91 5.60 -7.08
N ALA A 73 -9.99 6.55 -6.94
CA ALA A 73 -8.58 6.35 -7.29
C ALA A 73 -7.94 5.22 -6.48
N ALA A 74 -8.16 5.19 -5.16
CA ALA A 74 -7.68 4.13 -4.28
C ALA A 74 -8.20 2.73 -4.68
N ARG A 75 -9.49 2.62 -5.04
CA ARG A 75 -10.07 1.37 -5.56
C ARG A 75 -9.47 0.94 -6.89
N MET A 76 -9.16 1.88 -7.78
CA MET A 76 -8.54 1.58 -9.07
C MET A 76 -7.10 1.09 -8.91
N ALA A 77 -6.32 1.71 -8.03
CA ALA A 77 -4.97 1.25 -7.70
C ALA A 77 -4.98 -0.18 -7.12
N ALA A 78 -5.80 -0.44 -6.09
CA ALA A 78 -5.91 -1.76 -5.48
C ALA A 78 -6.38 -2.86 -6.46
N ALA A 79 -7.22 -2.52 -7.44
CA ALA A 79 -7.64 -3.44 -8.49
C ALA A 79 -6.53 -3.76 -9.51
N GLN A 80 -5.59 -2.82 -9.75
CA GLN A 80 -4.43 -3.05 -10.62
C GLN A 80 -3.42 -3.97 -9.92
N ASP A 81 -3.12 -3.72 -8.65
CA ASP A 81 -2.21 -4.56 -7.86
C ASP A 81 -2.70 -6.03 -7.77
N ALA A 82 -4.02 -6.22 -7.60
CA ALA A 82 -4.66 -7.54 -7.60
C ALA A 82 -4.71 -8.23 -8.98
N SER A 83 -4.42 -7.52 -10.07
CA SER A 83 -4.44 -8.05 -11.45
C SER A 83 -3.07 -8.47 -11.97
N SER A 84 -2.00 -8.26 -11.21
CA SER A 84 -0.66 -8.70 -11.57
C SER A 84 -0.52 -10.21 -11.30
N PRO A 85 -0.24 -11.06 -12.31
CA PRO A 85 -0.05 -12.48 -12.09
C PRO A 85 1.22 -12.71 -11.26
N ALA A 86 1.12 -13.54 -10.23
CA ALA A 86 2.29 -14.08 -9.54
C ALA A 86 3.24 -14.76 -10.56
N PRO A 87 4.57 -14.76 -10.35
CA PRO A 87 5.54 -15.25 -11.34
C PRO A 87 5.43 -16.78 -11.54
N ALA A 88 4.53 -17.20 -12.42
CA ALA A 88 4.31 -18.57 -12.80
C ALA A 88 5.27 -19.00 -13.93
N ALA A 89 6.53 -19.27 -13.56
CA ALA A 89 7.54 -19.80 -14.49
C ALA A 89 8.54 -20.75 -13.81
N ALA A 90 8.02 -21.75 -13.08
CA ALA A 90 8.81 -22.87 -12.55
C ALA A 90 8.10 -24.21 -12.80
N SER A 91 7.76 -24.48 -14.06
CA SER A 91 7.42 -25.84 -14.54
C SER A 91 7.57 -25.90 -16.07
N SER A 92 8.80 -26.11 -16.53
CA SER A 92 9.01 -26.68 -17.86
C SER A 92 8.95 -28.19 -17.72
N VAL A 93 7.87 -28.78 -18.25
CA VAL A 93 7.59 -30.20 -18.18
C VAL A 93 8.73 -30.99 -18.82
N SER A 94 9.35 -31.90 -18.06
CA SER A 94 10.24 -32.93 -18.61
C SER A 94 9.67 -34.31 -18.25
N SER A 95 8.78 -34.79 -19.11
CA SER A 95 8.14 -36.10 -18.98
C SER A 95 8.15 -36.82 -20.32
N TYR A 96 9.30 -37.41 -20.68
CA TYR A 96 9.36 -38.49 -21.65
C TYR A 96 9.61 -39.81 -20.92
N LEU A 97 8.61 -40.69 -21.02
CA LEU A 97 8.65 -42.10 -20.62
C LEU A 97 9.47 -42.85 -21.68
N ALA A 98 10.39 -43.77 -21.35
CA ALA A 98 10.06 -45.16 -21.06
C ALA A 98 11.26 -45.94 -20.47
N PRO A 99 11.02 -47.07 -19.76
CA PRO A 99 12.07 -47.90 -19.19
C PRO A 99 12.71 -48.84 -20.22
N ALA A 100 13.99 -49.14 -20.02
CA ALA A 100 14.69 -50.26 -20.64
C ALA A 100 15.40 -51.08 -19.54
N ALA A 101 15.33 -52.41 -19.64
CA ALA A 101 15.97 -53.34 -18.72
C ALA A 101 17.22 -53.99 -19.37
N ALA A 102 17.98 -54.75 -18.56
CA ALA A 102 19.23 -55.47 -18.90
C ALA A 102 20.47 -54.54 -18.99
N ASP A 103 21.69 -54.89 -18.51
CA ASP A 103 22.24 -56.17 -18.04
C ASP A 103 23.31 -56.05 -16.90
N ILE A 104 23.70 -57.22 -16.38
CA ILE A 104 24.67 -57.62 -15.35
C ILE A 104 26.06 -56.90 -15.36
N ASP A 105 26.55 -56.43 -14.18
CA ASP A 105 27.80 -56.81 -13.43
C ASP A 105 28.00 -55.84 -12.21
N GLY A 106 28.90 -55.97 -11.20
CA GLY A 106 29.82 -57.05 -10.78
C GLY A 106 30.74 -56.67 -9.58
N GLY A 107 30.68 -57.41 -8.46
CA GLY A 107 31.57 -57.25 -7.27
C GLY A 107 31.41 -55.95 -6.44
N GLY A 108 31.87 -55.84 -5.19
CA GLY A 108 32.43 -56.82 -4.24
C GLY A 108 33.03 -56.15 -2.99
N GLY A 109 32.81 -56.71 -1.79
CA GLY A 109 33.40 -56.30 -0.49
C GLY A 109 32.77 -55.04 0.17
N GLY A 110 32.80 -54.85 1.49
CA GLY A 110 33.29 -55.73 2.57
C GLY A 110 33.41 -54.96 3.92
N GLY A 111 33.09 -55.62 5.05
CA GLY A 111 33.17 -55.05 6.42
C GLY A 111 32.01 -54.10 6.77
N GLY A 112 31.50 -54.03 8.00
CA GLY A 112 31.94 -54.63 9.27
C GLY A 112 32.14 -53.56 10.33
N GLY A 113 31.26 -53.47 11.35
CA GLY A 113 31.36 -52.47 12.41
C GLY A 113 30.17 -52.48 13.38
N SER A 114 30.43 -52.91 14.61
CA SER A 114 29.46 -53.04 15.71
C SER A 114 29.61 -51.95 16.78
N GLY A 115 28.57 -51.75 17.60
CA GLY A 115 28.52 -50.81 18.74
C GLY A 115 27.37 -49.80 18.55
N GLY A 116 26.37 -49.68 19.43
CA GLY A 116 26.46 -49.64 20.90
C GLY A 116 26.83 -48.21 21.30
N GLY A 117 26.06 -47.42 22.04
CA GLY A 117 25.02 -47.66 23.04
C GLY A 117 25.14 -46.49 24.03
N GLY A 118 24.04 -45.89 24.47
CA GLY A 118 24.04 -44.64 25.26
C GLY A 118 22.69 -43.95 25.21
#